data_AF-A0A1Q7B918-F1
#
_entry.id   AF-A0A1Q7B918-F1
#
_cell.length_a   1.000
_cell.length_b   1.000
_cell.length_c   1.000
_cell.angle_alpha   90.00
_cell.angle_beta   90.00
_cell.angle_gamma   90.00
#
_symmetry.space_group_name_H-M   'P 1'
#
loop_
_entity.id
_entity.type
_entity.pdbx_description
1 polymer ?
#
loop_
_entity_poly.entity_id
_entity_poly.type
_entity_poly.pdbx_seq_one_letter_code
_entity_poly.pdbx_strand_id
1 'polypeptide(L)'
;MSKQPKTASTKMTSFTGVFLLVFSVLVVVLDTANFFAIGISFFIMLIGIMLVMVGAMGGFEKKPDPTSTHTEVLREIVKVRCKYCGALNLETSQKCSNCGAHL
;
A
#
# COMPACT_ATOMS: atom_id res chain seq x y z
N MET A 1 -20.63 -10.80 13.68
CA MET A 1 -19.70 -11.72 12.97
C MET A 1 -19.02 -10.96 11.84
N SER A 2 -17.89 -10.32 12.12
CA SER A 2 -17.05 -9.65 11.13
C SER A 2 -16.25 -10.70 10.37
N LYS A 3 -16.57 -10.92 9.09
CA LYS A 3 -15.69 -11.65 8.19
C LYS A 3 -14.52 -10.73 7.88
N GLN A 4 -13.43 -10.83 8.64
CA GLN A 4 -12.15 -10.26 8.22
C GLN A 4 -11.76 -10.96 6.90
N PRO A 5 -11.55 -10.22 5.79
CA PRO A 5 -10.86 -10.80 4.67
C PRO A 5 -9.43 -11.04 5.14
N LYS A 6 -9.02 -12.31 5.15
CA LYS A 6 -7.61 -12.68 5.34
C LYS A 6 -6.79 -11.82 4.39
N THR A 7 -6.05 -10.86 4.92
CA THR A 7 -4.94 -10.19 4.25
C THR A 7 -3.84 -11.22 4.06
N ALA A 8 -4.09 -12.19 3.18
CA ALA A 8 -3.10 -13.13 2.71
C ALA A 8 -2.05 -12.29 1.99
N SER A 9 -0.86 -12.22 2.59
CA SER A 9 0.31 -11.45 2.16
C SER A 9 0.46 -11.35 0.63
N THR A 10 -0.14 -10.32 0.02
CA THR A 10 -0.12 -10.06 -1.43
C THR A 10 1.30 -9.86 -1.96
N LYS A 11 2.21 -9.40 -1.09
CA LYS A 11 3.63 -9.29 -1.40
C LYS A 11 4.29 -10.67 -1.58
N MET A 12 3.85 -11.69 -0.84
CA MET A 12 4.41 -13.04 -0.89
C MET A 12 3.96 -13.80 -2.15
N THR A 13 2.71 -13.61 -2.60
CA THR A 13 2.19 -14.25 -3.81
C THR A 13 2.82 -13.69 -5.09
N SER A 14 3.07 -12.38 -5.13
CA SER A 14 3.77 -11.73 -6.26
C SER A 14 5.23 -12.22 -6.39
N PHE A 15 5.97 -12.29 -5.28
CA PHE A 15 7.36 -12.79 -5.29
C PHE A 15 7.45 -14.26 -5.70
N THR A 16 6.52 -15.09 -5.19
CA THR A 16 6.45 -16.52 -5.53
C THR A 16 6.15 -16.74 -7.01
N GLY A 17 5.27 -15.92 -7.62
CA GLY A 17 4.96 -15.99 -9.05
C GLY A 17 6.16 -15.67 -9.94
N VAL A 18 6.92 -14.62 -9.62
CA VAL A 18 8.15 -14.27 -10.35
C VAL A 18 9.20 -15.36 -10.25
N PHE A 19 9.38 -15.96 -9.06
CA PHE A 19 10.31 -17.08 -8.87
C PHE A 19 9.96 -18.27 -9.76
N LEU A 20 8.67 -18.65 -9.85
CA LEU A 20 8.22 -19.74 -10.71
C LEU A 20 8.46 -19.48 -12.20
N LEU A 21 8.34 -18.22 -12.65
CA LEU A 21 8.65 -17.84 -14.04
C LEU A 21 10.14 -17.93 -14.36
N VAL A 22 11.01 -17.52 -13.43
CA VAL A 22 12.46 -17.66 -13.63
C VAL A 22 12.85 -19.14 -13.67
N PHE A 23 12.29 -19.95 -12.77
CA PHE A 23 12.55 -21.38 -12.72
C PHE A 23 12.05 -22.11 -13.98
N SER A 24 10.88 -21.76 -14.52
CA SER A 24 10.36 -22.37 -15.74
C SER A 24 11.27 -22.10 -16.95
N VAL A 25 11.78 -20.88 -17.10
CA VAL A 25 12.74 -20.53 -18.16
C VAL A 25 14.04 -21.32 -17.99
N LEU A 26 14.54 -21.46 -16.76
CA LEU A 26 15.78 -22.18 -16.48
C LEU A 26 15.66 -23.68 -16.86
N VAL A 27 14.54 -24.31 -16.55
CA VAL A 27 14.28 -25.71 -16.92
C VAL A 27 14.24 -25.88 -18.44
N VAL A 28 13.58 -24.96 -19.18
CA VAL A 28 13.54 -25.03 -20.65
C VAL A 28 14.93 -24.90 -21.26
N VAL A 29 15.78 -24.02 -20.72
CA VAL A 29 17.14 -23.79 -21.23
C VAL A 29 18.07 -24.98 -20.96
N LEU A 30 17.93 -25.62 -19.79
CA LEU A 30 18.80 -26.73 -19.39
C LEU A 30 18.36 -28.09 -19.97
N ASP A 31 17.05 -28.30 -20.16
CA ASP A 31 16.47 -29.61 -20.52
C ASP A 31 15.74 -29.59 -21.87
N THR A 32 16.37 -29.04 -22.90
CA THR A 32 15.81 -28.98 -24.27
C THR A 32 15.55 -30.34 -24.91
N ALA A 33 16.23 -31.39 -24.45
CA ALA A 33 16.07 -32.76 -24.96
C ALA A 33 14.86 -33.49 -24.34
N ASN A 34 14.33 -32.99 -23.22
CA ASN A 34 13.29 -33.66 -22.45
C ASN A 34 11.92 -33.02 -22.74
N PHE A 35 11.18 -33.59 -23.70
CA PHE A 35 9.83 -33.14 -24.07
C PHE A 35 8.87 -33.04 -22.87
N PHE A 36 9.03 -33.90 -21.87
CA PHE A 36 8.24 -33.88 -20.64
C PHE A 36 8.56 -32.66 -19.75
N ALA A 37 9.83 -32.24 -19.69
CA ALA A 37 10.27 -31.06 -18.96
C ALA A 37 9.72 -29.76 -19.60
N ILE A 38 9.69 -29.72 -20.94
CA ILE A 38 9.05 -28.63 -21.70
C ILE A 38 7.56 -28.56 -21.35
N GLY A 39 6.86 -29.70 -21.32
CA GLY A 39 5.45 -29.77 -20.91
C GLY A 39 5.22 -29.24 -19.49
N ILE A 40 5.99 -29.70 -18.50
CA ILE A 40 5.88 -29.24 -17.10
C ILE A 40 6.18 -27.74 -16.99
N SER A 41 7.19 -27.24 -17.69
CA SER A 41 7.56 -25.82 -17.67
C SER A 41 6.42 -24.91 -18.15
N PHE A 42 5.63 -25.34 -19.13
CA PHE A 42 4.48 -24.61 -19.64
C PHE A 42 3.38 -24.48 -18.58
N PHE A 43 3.09 -25.56 -17.84
CA PHE A 43 2.13 -25.52 -16.73
C PHE A 43 2.60 -24.61 -15.59
N ILE A 44 3.88 -24.68 -15.20
CA ILE A 44 4.45 -23.82 -14.16
C ILE A 44 4.40 -22.35 -14.59
N MET A 45 4.69 -22.05 -15.86
CA MET A 45 4.60 -20.70 -16.40
C MET A 45 3.17 -20.15 -16.34
N LEU A 46 2.16 -20.93 -16.74
CA LEU A 46 0.76 -20.52 -16.66
C LEU A 46 0.34 -20.22 -15.21
N ILE A 47 0.74 -21.06 -14.26
CA ILE A 47 0.48 -20.83 -12.83
C ILE A 47 1.20 -19.55 -12.36
N GLY A 48 2.47 -19.35 -12.74
CA GLY A 48 3.25 -18.16 -12.41
C GLY A 48 2.60 -16.87 -12.90
N ILE A 49 2.12 -16.83 -14.15
CA ILE A 49 1.42 -15.67 -14.71
C ILE A 49 0.14 -15.38 -13.92
N MET A 50 -0.67 -16.39 -13.62
CA MET A 50 -1.91 -16.22 -12.85
C MET A 50 -1.64 -15.67 -11.44
N LEU A 51 -0.59 -16.16 -10.76
CA LEU A 51 -0.19 -15.67 -9.44
C LEU A 51 0.28 -14.22 -9.49
N VAL A 52 1.05 -13.83 -10.53
CA VAL A 52 1.47 -12.44 -10.72
C VAL A 52 0.28 -11.53 -11.00
N MET A 53 -0.69 -11.95 -11.82
CA MET A 53 -1.89 -11.15 -12.14
C MET A 53 -2.79 -10.96 -10.91
N VAL A 54 -2.99 -12.01 -10.10
CA VAL A 54 -3.74 -11.91 -8.83
C VAL A 54 -2.99 -11.02 -7.83
N GLY A 55 -1.67 -11.11 -7.77
CA GLY A 55 -0.83 -10.24 -6.94
C GLY A 55 -0.82 -8.78 -7.42
N ALA A 56 -0.87 -8.55 -8.74
CA ALA A 56 -0.86 -7.22 -9.35
C ALA A 56 -2.23 -6.53 -9.22
N MET A 57 -3.33 -7.25 -9.39
CA MET A 57 -4.69 -6.72 -9.17
C MET A 57 -4.96 -6.45 -7.68
N GLY A 58 -4.29 -7.16 -6.77
CA GLY A 58 -4.27 -6.85 -5.33
C GLY A 58 -3.35 -5.68 -4.93
N GLY A 59 -2.62 -5.08 -5.88
CA GLY A 59 -1.66 -3.99 -5.66
C GLY A 59 -2.18 -2.59 -6.01
N PHE A 60 -3.42 -2.46 -6.48
CA PHE A 60 -4.06 -1.17 -6.76
C PHE A 60 -4.81 -0.55 -5.57
N GLU A 61 -4.62 -1.09 -4.35
CA GLU A 61 -4.73 -0.21 -3.20
C GLU A 61 -3.49 0.68 -3.22
N LYS A 62 -3.67 1.93 -3.68
CA LYS A 62 -2.74 3.05 -3.51
C LYS A 62 -1.90 2.79 -2.25
N LYS A 63 -0.63 2.43 -2.42
CA LYS A 63 0.34 2.82 -1.40
C LYS A 63 0.36 4.35 -1.43
N PRO A 64 -0.05 5.05 -0.36
CA PRO A 64 0.48 6.38 -0.16
C PRO A 64 1.96 6.17 0.20
N ASP A 65 2.83 6.37 -0.78
CA ASP A 65 4.25 6.65 -0.54
C ASP A 65 4.67 7.63 -1.63
N PRO A 66 5.57 8.59 -1.36
CA PRO A 66 6.63 8.48 -0.37
C PRO A 66 6.81 9.74 0.48
N THR A 67 7.52 9.64 1.60
CA THR A 67 8.35 10.75 2.09
C THR A 67 7.65 12.12 2.10
N SER A 68 6.59 12.23 2.87
CA SER A 68 6.32 13.48 3.58
C SER A 68 6.63 13.21 5.03
N THR A 69 7.92 13.21 5.34
CA THR A 69 8.37 13.77 6.60
C THR A 69 8.11 15.29 6.59
N HIS A 70 6.86 15.72 6.37
CA HIS A 70 6.27 16.60 7.37
C HIS A 70 6.47 15.75 8.63
N THR A 71 7.49 15.98 9.45
CA THR A 71 7.36 17.02 10.46
C THR A 71 5.88 17.27 10.71
N GLU A 72 5.18 16.21 11.11
CA GLU A 72 4.35 16.24 12.30
C GLU A 72 5.24 16.84 13.40
N VAL A 73 5.52 18.14 13.29
CA VAL A 73 5.15 19.00 14.37
C VAL A 73 3.71 18.62 14.55
N LEU A 74 3.47 17.69 15.47
CA LEU A 74 2.31 17.69 16.33
C LEU A 74 2.31 19.13 16.87
N ARG A 75 1.89 20.08 16.03
CA ARG A 75 1.38 21.35 16.47
C ARG A 75 0.12 20.86 17.11
N GLU A 76 0.25 20.52 18.39
CA GLU A 76 -0.85 20.49 19.31
C GLU A 76 -1.69 21.67 18.89
N ILE A 77 -2.89 21.39 18.38
CA ILE A 77 -3.79 22.44 17.95
C ILE A 77 -4.17 23.12 19.26
N VAL A 78 -3.34 24.07 19.70
CA VAL A 78 -3.52 24.80 20.94
C VAL A 78 -4.73 25.67 20.69
N LYS A 79 -5.83 25.32 21.35
CA LYS A 79 -7.05 26.10 21.30
C LYS A 79 -6.90 27.22 22.33
N VAL A 80 -6.82 28.46 21.86
CA VAL A 80 -6.76 29.64 22.71
C VAL A 80 -8.18 30.14 23.01
N ARG A 81 -8.42 30.59 24.24
CA ARG A 81 -9.70 31.13 24.66
C ARG A 81 -9.74 32.63 24.43
N CYS A 82 -10.72 33.12 23.69
CA CYS A 82 -10.87 34.56 23.44
C CYS A 82 -11.09 35.33 24.75
N LYS A 83 -10.32 36.40 24.99
CA LYS A 83 -10.42 37.24 26.19
C LYS A 83 -11.75 38.00 26.30
N TYR A 84 -12.42 38.25 25.18
CA TYR A 84 -13.64 39.07 25.12
C TYR A 84 -14.93 38.26 25.28
N CYS A 85 -15.04 37.11 24.60
CA CYS A 85 -16.26 36.30 24.62
C CYS A 85 -16.07 34.89 25.18
N GLY A 86 -14.84 34.48 25.49
CA GLY A 86 -14.55 33.16 26.04
C GLY A 86 -14.65 32.00 25.05
N ALA A 87 -14.86 32.26 23.76
CA ALA A 87 -14.92 31.21 22.73
C ALA A 87 -13.54 30.60 22.45
N LEU A 88 -13.48 29.28 22.24
CA LEU A 88 -12.26 28.60 21.82
C LEU A 88 -12.00 28.84 20.33
N ASN A 89 -10.80 29.31 20.02
CA ASN A 89 -10.35 29.53 18.66
C ASN A 89 -8.97 28.87 18.47
N LEU A 90 -8.60 28.64 17.22
CA LEU A 90 -7.27 28.14 16.87
C LEU A 90 -6.24 29.25 17.13
N GLU A 91 -5.06 28.93 17.65
CA GLU A 91 -3.97 29.92 17.81
C GLU A 91 -3.54 30.53 16.45
N THR A 92 -3.76 29.80 15.35
CA THR A 92 -3.50 30.31 14.00
C THR A 92 -4.49 31.39 13.56
N SER A 93 -5.60 31.56 14.27
CA SER A 93 -6.60 32.59 13.96
C SER A 93 -6.19 33.93 14.59
N GLN A 94 -6.11 34.99 13.79
CA GLN A 94 -5.88 36.36 14.29
C GLN A 94 -7.15 37.02 14.86
N LYS A 95 -8.32 36.49 14.49
CA LYS A 95 -9.62 37.03 14.90
C LYS A 95 -10.50 35.92 15.44
N CYS A 96 -11.30 36.27 16.45
CA CYS A 96 -12.26 35.37 17.06
C CYS A 96 -13.40 35.09 16.09
N SER A 97 -13.66 33.82 15.80
CA SER A 97 -14.76 33.39 14.92
C SER A 97 -16.15 33.74 15.48
N ASN A 98 -16.25 33.99 16.78
CA ASN A 98 -17.54 34.27 17.44
C ASN A 98 -17.84 35.76 17.58
N CYS A 99 -16.85 36.59 17.93
CA CYS A 99 -17.07 38.02 18.18
C CYS A 99 -16.23 38.97 17.32
N GLY A 100 -15.36 38.45 16.44
CA GLY A 100 -14.51 39.26 15.56
C GLY A 100 -13.38 40.02 16.25
N ALA A 101 -13.27 39.95 17.58
CA ALA A 101 -12.18 40.56 18.34
C ALA A 101 -10.83 39.91 18.00
N HIS A 102 -9.74 40.65 18.15
CA HIS A 102 -8.40 40.09 18.00
C HIS A 102 -8.14 39.06 19.11
N LEU A 103 -7.63 37.88 18.73
CA LEU A 103 -7.31 36.79 19.66
C LEU A 103 -6.00 37.04 20.40
#